data_AF-A0A3U9KWD6-F1
#
_entry.id   AF-A0A3U9KWD6-F1
#
_cell.length_a   1.000
_cell.length_b   1.000
_cell.length_c   1.000
_cell.angle_alpha   90.00
_cell.angle_beta   90.00
_cell.angle_gamma   90.00
#
_symmetry.space_group_name_H-M   'P 1'
#
loop_
_entity.id
_entity.type
_entity.pdbx_description
1 polymer ?
#
loop_
_entity_poly.entity_id
_entity_poly.type
_entity_poly.pdbx_seq_one_letter_code
_entity_poly.pdbx_strand_id
1 'polypeptide(L)' 'MATTMFFEETIKDQGGKTSMVLELGRSSFYAEDSIYLTVDGKTVIMDREMAKKFVDAVISVGSYHGLVE' A
#
# COMPACT_ATOMS: atom_id res chain seq x y z
N MET A 1 1.04 18.41 -8.16
CA MET A 1 1.11 16.95 -8.12
C MET A 1 2.20 16.57 -7.15
N ALA A 2 1.82 15.98 -6.01
CA ALA A 2 2.78 15.53 -5.01
C ALA A 2 2.41 14.10 -4.61
N THR A 3 3.44 13.26 -4.47
CA THR A 3 3.34 12.00 -3.75
C THR A 3 3.99 12.19 -2.38
N THR A 4 3.43 11.54 -1.37
CA THR A 4 4.08 11.36 -0.08
C THR A 4 4.17 9.87 0.16
N MET A 5 5.39 9.36 0.12
CA MET A 5 5.69 7.96 0.35
C MET A 5 5.67 7.69 1.86
N PHE A 6 5.03 6.59 2.26
CA PHE A 6 4.96 6.15 3.65
C PHE A 6 5.66 4.81 3.87
N PHE A 7 5.81 4.02 2.82
CA PHE A 7 6.48 2.73 2.86
C PHE A 7 7.15 2.47 1.52
N GLU A 8 8.40 2.05 1.55
CA GLU A 8 9.15 1.55 0.41
C GLU A 8 10.07 0.45 0.91
N GLU A 9 9.84 -0.79 0.48
CA GLU A 9 10.77 -1.87 0.78
C GLU A 9 10.67 -3.06 -0.20
N THR A 10 11.75 -3.82 -0.31
CA THR A 10 11.75 -5.17 -0.87
C THR A 10 11.22 -6.16 0.16
N ILE A 11 9.96 -6.53 0.01
CA ILE A 11 9.34 -7.58 0.81
C ILE A 11 9.90 -8.93 0.37
N LYS A 12 10.39 -9.72 1.33
CA LYS A 12 10.83 -11.10 1.13
C LYS A 12 9.85 -12.03 1.82
N ASP A 13 9.50 -13.14 1.18
CA ASP A 13 8.70 -14.16 1.85
C ASP A 13 9.48 -14.78 3.02
N GLN A 14 8.75 -15.33 3.99
CA GLN A 14 9.35 -15.98 5.16
C GLN A 14 10.26 -17.16 4.78
N GLY A 15 10.02 -17.78 3.62
CA GLY A 15 10.82 -18.88 3.09
C GLY A 15 12.04 -18.45 2.28
N GLY A 16 12.23 -17.16 2.00
CA GLY A 16 13.30 -16.61 1.18
C GLY A 16 13.29 -17.04 -0.30
N LYS A 17 12.16 -17.53 -0.82
CA LYS A 17 12.00 -17.99 -2.21
C LYS A 17 11.50 -16.90 -3.14
N THR A 18 10.74 -15.94 -2.63
CA THR A 18 10.13 -14.89 -3.45
C THR A 18 10.31 -13.52 -2.80
N SER A 19 10.35 -12.51 -3.65
CA SER A 19 10.42 -11.13 -3.21
C SER A 19 9.68 -10.22 -4.19
N MET A 20 9.19 -9.10 -3.70
CA MET A 20 8.61 -8.03 -4.51
C MET A 20 9.03 -6.68 -3.94
N VAL A 21 9.18 -5.68 -4.82
CA VAL A 21 9.37 -4.29 -4.41
C VAL A 21 8.00 -3.67 -4.22
N LEU A 22 7.74 -3.15 -3.02
CA LEU A 22 6.49 -2.50 -2.67
C LEU A 22 6.75 -1.05 -2.26
N GLU A 23 6.04 -0.12 -2.90
CA GLU A 23 5.93 1.27 -2.48
C GLU A 23 4.47 1.61 -2.20
N LEU A 24 4.19 2.29 -1.10
CA LEU A 24 2.84 2.70 -0.71
C LEU A 24 2.90 4.14 -0.19
N GLY A 25 1.91 4.93 -0.59
CA GLY A 25 1.74 6.26 -0.03
C GLY A 25 0.49 6.97 -0.50
N ARG A 26 0.53 8.31 -0.40
CA ARG A 26 -0.54 9.22 -0.81
C ARG A 26 -0.16 9.92 -2.11
N SER A 27 -1.12 10.15 -3.00
CA SER A 27 -0.95 10.88 -4.25
C SER A 27 -2.08 11.87 -4.51
N SER A 28 -1.69 13.11 -4.84
CA SER A 28 -2.59 14.18 -5.28
C SER A 28 -2.66 14.31 -6.82
N PHE A 29 -2.42 13.22 -7.56
CA PHE A 29 -2.36 13.23 -9.04
C PHE A 29 -3.72 13.53 -9.68
N TYR A 30 -4.79 12.94 -9.15
CA TYR A 30 -6.16 13.13 -9.62
C TYR A 30 -6.87 14.23 -8.84
N ALA A 31 -8.10 14.54 -9.26
CA ALA A 31 -8.94 15.56 -8.64
C ALA A 31 -9.19 15.28 -7.15
N GLU A 32 -9.28 14.00 -6.79
CA GLU A 32 -9.36 13.56 -5.41
C GLU A 32 -8.06 12.89 -5.00
N ASP A 33 -7.56 13.31 -3.84
CA ASP A 33 -6.36 12.79 -3.23
C ASP A 33 -6.62 11.41 -2.60
N SER A 34 -5.69 10.49 -2.82
CA SER A 34 -5.91 9.09 -2.47
C SER A 34 -4.61 8.31 -2.29
N ILE A 35 -4.72 7.00 -2.10
CA ILE A 35 -3.61 6.08 -1.90
C ILE A 35 -3.08 5.62 -3.26
N TYR A 36 -1.76 5.60 -3.41
CA TYR A 36 -1.10 4.89 -4.50
C TYR A 36 -0.34 3.68 -3.98
N LEU A 37 -0.20 2.67 -4.83
CA LEU A 37 0.53 1.44 -4.57
C LEU A 37 1.37 1.11 -5.82
N THR A 38 2.67 0.94 -5.65
CA THR A 38 3.56 0.41 -6.68
C THR A 38 4.03 -0.98 -6.29
N VAL A 39 3.77 -1.97 -7.16
CA VAL A 39 4.28 -3.34 -7.01
C VAL A 39 5.14 -3.68 -8.21
N ASP A 40 6.41 -3.99 -7.98
CA ASP A 40 7.39 -4.33 -9.03
C ASP A 40 7.37 -3.34 -10.20
N GLY A 41 7.36 -2.05 -9.87
CA GLY A 41 7.35 -0.93 -10.84
C GLY A 41 6.00 -0.64 -11.49
N LYS A 42 4.92 -1.36 -11.17
CA LYS A 42 3.56 -1.07 -11.64
C LYS A 42 2.80 -0.28 -10.60
N THR A 43 2.43 0.95 -10.93
CA THR A 43 1.72 1.85 -10.03
C THR A 43 0.22 1.89 -10.32
N VAL A 44 -0.58 1.87 -9.27
CA VAL A 44 -2.01 2.20 -9.29
C VAL A 44 -2.26 3.33 -8.30
N ILE A 45 -3.18 4.23 -8.63
CA ILE A 45 -3.73 5.21 -7.69
C ILE A 45 -5.19 4.84 -7.52
N MET A 46 -5.58 4.46 -6.30
CA MET A 46 -6.91 3.96 -6.01
C MET A 46 -7.91 5.11 -5.97
N ASP A 47 -9.15 4.89 -6.43
CA ASP A 47 -10.25 5.76 -6.01
C ASP A 47 -10.50 5.60 -4.49
N ARG A 48 -11.29 6.49 -3.91
CA ARG A 48 -11.54 6.49 -2.45
C ARG A 48 -12.28 5.26 -1.96
N GLU A 49 -13.18 4.71 -2.76
CA GLU A 49 -13.95 3.54 -2.38
C GLU A 49 -13.02 2.33 -2.24
N MET A 50 -12.15 2.12 -3.22
CA MET A 50 -11.15 1.07 -3.21
C MET A 50 -10.09 1.31 -2.13
N ALA A 51 -9.62 2.55 -1.98
CA ALA A 51 -8.65 2.91 -0.93
C ALA A 51 -9.20 2.58 0.46
N LYS A 52 -10.48 2.86 0.73
CA LYS A 52 -11.13 2.47 1.99
C LYS A 52 -11.13 0.95 2.19
N LYS A 53 -11.57 0.19 1.18
CA LYS A 53 -11.62 -1.29 1.24
C LYS A 53 -10.23 -1.88 1.49
N PHE A 54 -9.21 -1.35 0.80
CA PHE A 54 -7.82 -1.76 0.99
C PHE A 54 -7.33 -1.51 2.42
N VAL A 55 -7.52 -0.30 2.95
CA VAL A 55 -7.12 0.06 4.31
C VAL A 55 -7.84 -0.80 5.35
N ASP A 56 -9.16 -0.99 5.22
CA ASP A 56 -9.95 -1.81 6.13
C ASP A 56 -9.43 -3.27 6.17
N ALA A 57 -9.04 -3.82 5.01
CA ALA A 57 -8.48 -5.17 4.92
C ALA A 57 -7.10 -5.27 5.59
N VAL A 58 -6.20 -4.32 5.34
CA VAL A 58 -4.85 -4.29 5.96
C VAL A 58 -4.95 -4.16 7.48
N ILE A 59 -5.79 -3.25 7.98
CA ILE A 59 -6.01 -3.07 9.43
C ILE A 59 -6.60 -4.34 10.04
N SER A 60 -7.56 -4.99 9.37
CA SER A 60 -8.18 -6.22 9.89
C SER A 60 -7.17 -7.35 10.05
N VAL A 61 -6.30 -7.57 9.05
CA VAL A 61 -5.21 -8.58 9.13
C VAL A 61 -4.21 -8.21 10.21
N GLY A 62 -3.81 -6.94 10.29
CA GLY A 62 -2.90 -6.44 11.32
C GLY A 62 -3.46 -6.65 12.73
N SER A 63 -4.73 -6.31 12.94
CA SER A 63 -5.43 -6.50 14.22
C SER A 63 -5.53 -7.99 14.59
N TYR A 64 -5.86 -8.86 13.64
CA TYR A 64 -5.94 -10.30 13.87
C TYR A 64 -4.60 -10.90 14.36
N HIS A 65 -3.48 -10.40 13.85
CA HIS A 65 -2.14 -10.83 14.25
C HIS A 65 -1.56 -10.04 15.44
N GLY A 66 -2.27 -9.06 16.00
CA GLY A 66 -1.75 -8.19 17.06
C GLY A 66 -0.59 -7.30 16.62
N LEU A 67 -0.55 -6.91 15.34
CA LEU A 67 0.47 -6.03 14.74
C LEU A 67 0.04 -4.56 14.69
N VAL A 68 -1.19 -4.27 15.11
CA VAL A 68 -1.78 -2.93 15.17
C VAL A 68 -2.32 -2.76 16.59
N GLU A 69 -1.98 -1.62 17.22
CA GLU A 69 -2.45 -1.21 18.55
C GLU A 69 -3.71 -0.36 18.47
#